data_AF-A0A534NQX5-F1
#
_entry.id   AF-A0A534NQX5-F1
#
_cell.length_a   1.000
_cell.length_b   1.000
_cell.length_c   1.000
_cell.angle_alpha   90.00
_cell.angle_beta   90.00
_cell.angle_gamma   90.00
#
_symmetry.space_group_name_H-M   'P 1'
#
loop_
_entity.id
_entity.type
_entity.pdbx_description
1 polymer ?
#
loop_
_entity_poly.entity_id
_entity_poly.type
_entity_poly.pdbx_seq_one_letter_code
_entity_poly.pdbx_strand_id
1 'polypeptide(L)'
;MAAPRTAAVAGTLRIPGVAPAQPAAPVPPVASAPVETRATPPAEPVAAPLSPAALEALIRETIADVEAVRGLKRQSQLQVLLLDDEAFTKTLRKKIEQEMTPVAVARERARWTAFNLAPPSADPAKVMLSVLDEQVAGFYDRQTKALTVRANVPASAAALGSEGIRFVLAHEIEHALQDQHFGIPDLANEPDDDTRLA
;
A
#
# COMPACT_ATOMS: atom_id res chain seq x y z
N MET A 1 -41.96 -45.25 16.65
CA MET A 1 -41.45 -44.13 17.49
C MET A 1 -41.28 -42.93 16.58
N ALA A 2 -42.12 -41.91 16.74
CA ALA A 2 -42.16 -40.73 15.89
C ALA A 2 -41.39 -39.57 16.54
N ALA A 3 -40.50 -38.93 15.79
CA ALA A 3 -39.77 -37.73 16.22
C ALA A 3 -40.68 -36.49 16.19
N PRO A 4 -40.56 -35.55 17.14
CA PRO A 4 -41.39 -34.34 17.15
C PRO A 4 -40.95 -33.36 16.04
N ARG A 5 -41.92 -32.88 15.26
CA ARG A 5 -41.76 -31.83 14.26
C ARG A 5 -41.60 -30.49 14.97
N THR A 6 -40.48 -29.81 14.76
CA THR A 6 -40.29 -28.40 15.15
C THR A 6 -41.18 -27.52 14.27
N ALA A 7 -42.05 -26.75 14.91
CA ALA A 7 -42.88 -25.75 14.23
C ALA A 7 -42.00 -24.58 13.79
N ALA A 8 -41.92 -24.33 12.47
CA ALA A 8 -41.33 -23.12 11.94
C ALA A 8 -42.27 -21.94 12.22
N VAL A 9 -41.82 -21.01 13.06
CA VAL A 9 -42.52 -19.73 13.27
C VAL A 9 -42.21 -18.84 12.07
N ALA A 10 -43.21 -18.61 11.23
CA ALA A 10 -43.13 -17.66 10.12
C ALA A 10 -43.09 -16.21 10.68
N GLY A 11 -41.89 -15.66 10.87
CA GLY A 11 -41.71 -14.25 11.17
C GLY A 11 -41.89 -13.40 9.92
N THR A 12 -42.93 -12.58 9.86
CA THR A 12 -43.13 -11.57 8.80
C THR A 12 -42.34 -10.33 9.17
N LEU A 13 -41.14 -10.15 8.58
CA LEU A 13 -40.41 -8.89 8.70
C LEU A 13 -41.10 -7.84 7.82
N ARG A 14 -41.74 -6.85 8.45
CA ARG A 14 -42.41 -5.74 7.76
C ARG A 14 -41.36 -4.66 7.47
N ILE A 15 -40.93 -4.55 6.21
CA ILE A 15 -40.09 -3.43 5.75
C ILE A 15 -40.97 -2.18 5.70
N PRO A 16 -40.67 -1.09 6.41
CA PRO A 16 -41.42 0.16 6.28
C PRO A 16 -41.26 0.71 4.87
N GLY A 17 -42.39 1.04 4.24
CA GLY A 17 -42.45 1.56 2.87
C GLY A 17 -41.71 2.89 2.73
N VAL A 18 -40.98 3.03 1.62
CA VAL A 18 -40.36 4.29 1.18
C VAL A 18 -41.48 5.31 0.93
N ALA A 19 -41.47 6.39 1.70
CA ALA A 19 -42.29 7.57 1.40
C ALA A 19 -41.80 8.22 0.10
N PRO A 20 -42.70 8.76 -0.76
CA PRO A 20 -42.27 9.47 -1.95
C PRO A 20 -41.47 10.72 -1.53
N ALA A 21 -40.30 10.89 -2.17
CA ALA A 21 -39.42 12.03 -1.93
C ALA A 21 -40.13 13.34 -2.27
N GLN A 22 -40.14 14.28 -1.33
CA GLN A 22 -40.53 15.66 -1.61
C GLN A 22 -39.51 16.30 -2.58
N PRO A 23 -39.95 17.12 -3.55
CA PRO A 23 -39.04 17.86 -4.39
C PRO A 23 -38.24 18.86 -3.53
N ALA A 24 -36.91 18.75 -3.59
CA ALA A 24 -36.00 19.64 -2.89
C ALA A 24 -36.16 21.08 -3.38
N ALA A 25 -36.22 22.03 -2.43
CA ALA A 25 -36.19 23.46 -2.74
C ALA A 25 -34.86 23.84 -3.42
N PRO A 26 -34.84 24.84 -4.32
CA PRO A 26 -33.62 25.28 -4.97
C PRO A 26 -32.66 25.88 -3.94
N VAL A 27 -31.47 25.30 -3.82
CA VAL A 27 -30.33 25.86 -3.07
C VAL A 27 -29.88 27.17 -3.73
N PRO A 28 -29.70 28.26 -2.98
CA PRO A 28 -29.17 29.49 -3.53
C PRO A 28 -27.71 29.29 -4.00
N PRO A 29 -27.24 30.01 -5.03
CA PRO A 29 -25.85 29.91 -5.47
C PRO A 29 -24.93 30.40 -4.35
N VAL A 30 -24.02 29.52 -3.93
CA VAL A 30 -22.93 29.88 -3.01
C VAL A 30 -22.00 30.81 -3.78
N ALA A 31 -21.93 32.06 -3.35
CA ALA A 31 -20.95 33.02 -3.87
C ALA A 31 -19.53 32.50 -3.60
N SER A 32 -18.70 32.42 -4.65
CA SER A 32 -17.29 32.06 -4.54
C SER A 32 -16.57 33.09 -3.68
N ALA A 33 -16.18 32.70 -2.47
CA ALA A 33 -15.24 33.48 -1.68
C ALA A 33 -13.86 33.49 -2.40
N PRO A 34 -13.07 34.57 -2.28
CA PRO A 34 -11.72 34.58 -2.81
C PRO A 34 -10.89 33.50 -2.09
N VAL A 35 -10.17 32.69 -2.85
CA VAL A 35 -9.15 31.79 -2.30
C VAL A 35 -8.05 32.69 -1.73
N GLU A 36 -8.03 32.82 -0.41
CA GLU A 36 -6.93 33.46 0.29
C GLU A 36 -5.68 32.61 0.04
N THR A 37 -4.69 33.17 -0.65
CA THR A 37 -3.39 32.53 -0.88
C THR A 37 -2.77 32.21 0.47
N ARG A 38 -2.86 30.94 0.88
CA ARG A 38 -2.11 30.44 2.03
C ARG A 38 -0.63 30.57 1.68
N ALA A 39 0.07 31.47 2.37
CA ALA A 39 1.51 31.59 2.24
C ALA A 39 2.16 30.23 2.51
N THR A 40 3.03 29.80 1.61
CA THR A 40 3.87 28.62 1.78
C THR A 40 4.67 28.79 3.08
N PRO A 41 4.61 27.84 4.04
CA PRO A 41 5.51 27.87 5.18
C PRO A 41 6.96 27.90 4.68
N PRO A 42 7.89 28.55 5.41
CA PRO A 42 9.31 28.47 5.07
C PRO A 42 9.70 27.00 4.99
N ALA A 43 10.39 26.60 3.91
CA ALA A 43 10.97 25.28 3.83
C ALA A 43 11.91 25.11 5.04
N GLU A 44 11.53 24.23 5.97
CA GLU A 44 12.44 23.78 7.02
C GLU A 44 13.72 23.26 6.35
N PRO A 45 14.90 23.48 6.96
CA PRO A 45 16.14 23.00 6.40
C PRO A 45 16.02 21.48 6.22
N VAL A 46 16.08 21.03 4.95
CA VAL A 46 16.08 19.61 4.59
C VAL A 46 17.16 18.95 5.46
N ALA A 47 16.74 18.02 6.31
CA ALA A 47 17.63 17.31 7.21
C ALA A 47 18.79 16.72 6.38
N ALA A 48 20.02 16.86 6.88
CA ALA A 48 21.18 16.31 6.21
C ALA A 48 20.96 14.80 5.95
N PRO A 49 21.36 14.29 4.77
CA PRO A 49 21.19 12.88 4.45
C PRO A 49 21.87 12.00 5.51
N LEU A 50 21.22 10.90 5.88
CA LEU A 50 21.77 9.93 6.82
C LEU A 50 23.09 9.37 6.29
N SER A 51 24.07 9.18 7.18
CA SER A 51 25.29 8.46 6.81
C SER A 51 24.98 6.97 6.59
N PRO A 52 25.77 6.24 5.78
CA PRO A 52 25.56 4.80 5.58
C PRO A 52 25.51 4.01 6.88
N ALA A 53 26.40 4.31 7.84
CA ALA A 53 26.41 3.66 9.15
C ALA A 53 25.15 3.96 9.98
N ALA A 54 24.62 5.19 9.90
CA ALA A 54 23.38 5.56 10.57
C ALA A 54 22.17 4.86 9.93
N LEU A 55 22.16 4.73 8.60
CA LEU A 55 21.11 3.99 7.88
C LEU A 55 21.13 2.50 8.23
N GLU A 56 22.31 1.87 8.29
CA GLU A 56 22.43 0.47 8.73
C GLU A 56 21.95 0.27 10.17
N ALA A 57 22.27 1.20 11.08
CA ALA A 57 21.78 1.17 12.44
C ALA A 57 20.25 1.29 12.48
N LEU A 58 19.68 2.24 11.74
CA LEU A 58 18.24 2.43 11.62
C LEU A 58 17.55 1.17 11.09
N ILE A 59 18.11 0.53 10.07
CA ILE A 59 17.56 -0.74 9.53
C ILE A 59 17.56 -1.82 10.61
N ARG A 60 18.68 -2.02 11.34
CA ARG A 60 18.76 -3.04 12.41
C ARG A 60 17.76 -2.77 13.54
N GLU A 61 17.64 -1.52 13.96
CA GLU A 61 16.69 -1.10 15.00
C GLU A 61 15.25 -1.34 14.53
N THR A 62 14.92 -0.89 13.32
CA THR A 62 13.58 -1.08 12.74
C THR A 62 13.22 -2.55 12.63
N ILE A 63 14.17 -3.41 12.25
CA ILE A 63 13.95 -4.87 12.23
C ILE A 63 13.58 -5.37 13.64
N ALA A 64 14.33 -4.98 14.67
CA ALA A 64 14.06 -5.42 16.04
C ALA A 64 12.69 -4.93 16.54
N ASP A 65 12.32 -3.69 16.21
CA ASP A 65 11.05 -3.10 16.61
C ASP A 65 9.87 -3.78 15.92
N VAL A 66 9.95 -4.01 14.61
CA VAL A 66 8.89 -4.68 13.86
C VAL A 66 8.71 -6.12 14.35
N GLU A 67 9.80 -6.86 14.60
CA GLU A 67 9.72 -8.19 15.21
C GLU A 67 9.00 -8.16 16.57
N ALA A 68 9.29 -7.16 17.41
CA ALA A 68 8.70 -7.02 18.73
C ALA A 68 7.21 -6.67 18.65
N VAL A 69 6.84 -5.67 17.83
CA VAL A 69 5.45 -5.21 17.67
C VAL A 69 4.57 -6.29 17.03
N ARG A 70 5.10 -7.02 16.04
CA ARG A 70 4.35 -8.09 15.37
C ARG A 70 4.32 -9.40 16.16
N GLY A 71 5.20 -9.56 17.15
CA GLY A 71 5.37 -10.83 17.84
C GLY A 71 5.93 -11.94 16.94
N LEU A 72 6.60 -11.57 15.84
CA LEU A 72 7.14 -12.50 14.85
C LEU A 72 8.65 -12.33 14.77
N LYS A 73 9.41 -13.38 15.09
CA LYS A 73 10.87 -13.38 14.90
C LYS A 73 11.23 -13.80 13.48
N ARG A 74 12.24 -13.17 12.87
CA ARG A 74 12.73 -13.63 11.56
C ARG A 74 13.09 -15.12 11.61
N GLN A 75 12.59 -15.88 10.65
CA GLN A 75 12.93 -17.29 10.49
C GLN A 75 14.29 -17.46 9.80
N SER A 76 14.69 -16.47 9.01
CA SER A 76 15.99 -16.40 8.35
C SER A 76 16.51 -14.96 8.32
N GLN A 77 17.83 -14.81 8.18
CA GLN A 77 18.43 -13.48 8.09
C GLN A 77 17.88 -12.73 6.87
N LEU A 78 17.29 -11.55 7.12
CA LEU A 78 16.86 -10.65 6.06
C LEU A 78 18.08 -10.10 5.33
N GLN A 79 18.18 -10.41 4.04
CA GLN A 79 19.21 -9.84 3.16
C GLN A 79 18.89 -8.37 2.88
N VAL A 80 19.87 -7.50 3.07
CA VAL A 80 19.73 -6.05 2.86
C VAL A 80 20.73 -5.62 1.80
N LEU A 81 20.22 -5.00 0.73
CA LEU A 81 21.02 -4.45 -0.37
C LEU A 81 20.97 -2.94 -0.32
N LEU A 82 22.09 -2.29 0.01
CA LEU A 82 22.24 -0.84 -0.07
C LEU A 82 22.70 -0.47 -1.48
N LEU A 83 21.85 0.21 -2.24
CA LEU A 83 22.14 0.63 -3.62
C LEU A 83 22.28 2.14 -3.70
N ASP A 84 23.17 2.64 -4.56
CA ASP A 84 23.14 4.04 -4.95
C ASP A 84 21.85 4.39 -5.71
N ASP A 85 21.64 5.68 -5.94
CA ASP A 85 20.41 6.21 -6.53
C ASP A 85 20.12 5.63 -7.92
N GLU A 86 21.16 5.52 -8.76
CA GLU A 86 21.04 5.04 -10.13
C GLU A 86 20.71 3.54 -10.15
N ALA A 87 21.47 2.73 -9.40
CA ALA A 87 21.26 1.31 -9.30
C ALA A 87 19.89 0.98 -8.66
N PHE A 88 19.48 1.74 -7.65
CA PHE A 88 18.16 1.61 -7.03
C PHE A 88 17.05 1.87 -8.04
N THR A 89 17.10 3.02 -8.74
CA THR A 89 16.08 3.41 -9.72
C THR A 89 15.96 2.38 -10.85
N LYS A 90 17.11 1.90 -11.35
CA LYS A 90 17.15 0.88 -12.39
C LYS A 90 16.53 -0.44 -11.91
N THR A 91 16.86 -0.86 -10.70
CA THR A 91 16.32 -2.10 -10.10
C THR A 91 14.81 -1.98 -9.88
N LEU A 92 14.34 -0.85 -9.35
CA LEU A 92 12.92 -0.57 -9.15
C LEU A 92 12.15 -0.59 -10.47
N ARG A 93 12.63 0.11 -11.50
CA ARG A 93 11.98 0.12 -12.83
C ARG A 93 11.88 -1.28 -13.42
N LYS A 94 12.96 -2.07 -13.36
CA LYS A 94 12.96 -3.44 -13.85
C LYS A 94 11.91 -4.30 -13.11
N LYS A 95 11.82 -4.17 -11.79
CA LYS A 95 10.81 -4.87 -10.98
C LYS A 95 9.40 -4.50 -11.41
N ILE A 96 9.14 -3.21 -11.62
CA ILE A 96 7.82 -2.72 -12.05
C ILE A 96 7.46 -3.26 -13.42
N GLU A 97 8.40 -3.24 -14.38
CA GLU A 97 8.19 -3.79 -15.72
C GLU A 97 7.86 -5.29 -15.69
N GLN A 98 8.46 -6.04 -14.75
CA GLN A 98 8.19 -7.46 -14.56
C GLN A 98 6.80 -7.71 -13.95
N GLU A 99 6.32 -6.83 -13.06
CA GLU A 99 5.02 -6.97 -12.39
C GLU A 99 3.86 -6.41 -13.23
N MET A 100 4.09 -5.32 -13.95
CA MET A 100 3.09 -4.62 -14.78
C MET A 100 2.97 -5.22 -16.17
N THR A 101 2.71 -6.53 -16.23
CA THR A 101 2.37 -7.21 -17.49
C THR A 101 1.09 -6.65 -18.11
N PRO A 102 0.86 -6.77 -19.43
CA PRO A 102 -0.38 -6.28 -20.06
C PRO A 102 -1.66 -6.82 -19.40
N VAL A 103 -1.63 -8.08 -18.95
CA VAL A 103 -2.74 -8.71 -18.23
C VAL A 103 -2.94 -8.08 -16.85
N ALA A 104 -1.86 -7.84 -16.10
CA ALA A 104 -1.93 -7.19 -14.79
C ALA A 104 -2.51 -5.77 -14.92
N VAL A 105 -2.02 -4.98 -15.88
CA VAL A 105 -2.52 -3.62 -16.15
C VAL A 105 -3.99 -3.63 -16.54
N ALA A 106 -4.43 -4.59 -17.37
CA ALA A 106 -5.84 -4.71 -17.74
C ALA A 106 -6.74 -5.06 -16.54
N ARG A 107 -6.30 -5.99 -15.67
CA ARG A 107 -7.01 -6.35 -14.43
C ARG A 107 -7.10 -5.16 -13.47
N GLU A 108 -6.01 -4.42 -13.32
CA GLU A 108 -5.95 -3.24 -12.45
C GLU A 108 -6.89 -2.14 -12.96
N ARG A 109 -6.91 -1.89 -14.28
CA ARG A 109 -7.85 -0.94 -14.89
C ARG A 109 -9.31 -1.34 -14.67
N ALA A 110 -9.62 -2.63 -14.81
CA ALA A 110 -10.96 -3.15 -14.55
C ALA A 110 -11.36 -2.92 -13.09
N ARG A 111 -10.46 -3.19 -12.14
CA ARG A 111 -10.65 -2.93 -10.71
C ARG A 111 -10.93 -1.46 -10.43
N TRP A 112 -10.09 -0.56 -10.95
CA TRP A 112 -10.25 0.88 -10.74
C TRP A 112 -11.56 1.41 -11.30
N THR A 113 -11.97 0.90 -12.46
CA THR A 113 -13.25 1.28 -13.08
C THR A 113 -14.43 0.76 -12.27
N ALA A 114 -14.39 -0.50 -11.83
CA ALA A 114 -15.48 -1.13 -11.08
C ALA A 114 -15.77 -0.44 -9.74
N PHE A 115 -14.71 0.00 -9.05
CA PHE A 115 -14.81 0.67 -7.75
C PHE A 115 -14.70 2.20 -7.84
N ASN A 116 -14.64 2.76 -9.05
CA ASN A 116 -14.47 4.19 -9.30
C ASN A 116 -13.26 4.81 -8.54
N LEU A 117 -12.14 4.09 -8.51
CA LEU A 117 -10.91 4.51 -7.81
C LEU A 117 -10.08 5.53 -8.60
N ALA A 118 -10.25 5.56 -9.93
CA ALA A 118 -9.54 6.48 -10.81
C ALA A 118 -10.37 6.79 -12.07
N PRO A 119 -10.11 7.91 -12.76
CA PRO A 119 -10.74 8.20 -14.05
C PRO A 119 -10.52 7.07 -15.06
N PRO A 120 -11.46 6.78 -15.98
CA PRO A 120 -11.30 5.71 -16.98
C PRO A 120 -10.08 5.88 -17.91
N SER A 121 -9.60 7.11 -18.07
CA SER A 121 -8.40 7.45 -18.85
C SER A 121 -7.08 7.24 -18.09
N ALA A 122 -7.12 6.91 -16.80
CA ALA A 122 -5.93 6.65 -16.01
C ALA A 122 -5.19 5.42 -16.55
N ASP A 123 -3.86 5.50 -16.58
CA ASP A 123 -2.99 4.40 -16.96
C ASP A 123 -2.40 3.77 -15.68
N PRO A 124 -2.82 2.55 -15.30
CA PRO A 124 -2.35 1.93 -14.08
C PRO A 124 -0.84 1.76 -14.00
N ALA A 125 -0.18 1.49 -15.13
CA ALA A 125 1.27 1.34 -15.13
C ALA A 125 1.96 2.66 -14.81
N LYS A 126 1.48 3.78 -15.37
CA LYS A 126 2.06 5.11 -15.11
C LYS A 126 1.80 5.59 -13.69
N VAL A 127 0.59 5.37 -13.17
CA VAL A 127 0.24 5.72 -11.80
C VAL A 127 1.02 4.86 -10.80
N MET A 128 1.17 3.57 -11.07
CA MET A 128 1.99 2.70 -10.22
C MET A 128 3.45 3.13 -10.24
N LEU A 129 4.00 3.49 -11.41
CA LEU A 129 5.34 4.06 -11.51
C LEU A 129 5.49 5.34 -10.68
N SER A 130 4.50 6.24 -10.67
CA SER A 130 4.58 7.46 -9.85
C SER A 130 4.51 7.17 -8.35
N VAL A 131 3.61 6.28 -7.91
CA VAL A 131 3.47 5.91 -6.49
C VAL A 131 4.71 5.17 -5.99
N LEU A 132 5.33 4.32 -6.82
CA LEU A 132 6.51 3.58 -6.41
C LEU A 132 7.78 4.43 -6.44
N ASP A 133 7.83 5.48 -7.28
CA ASP A 133 8.88 6.50 -7.18
C ASP A 133 8.77 7.30 -5.87
N GLU A 134 7.58 7.38 -5.26
CA GLU A 134 7.35 7.94 -3.92
C GLU A 134 7.80 6.99 -2.78
N GLN A 135 8.04 5.69 -3.05
CA GLN A 135 8.66 4.76 -2.10
C GLN A 135 10.19 4.93 -2.07
N VAL A 136 10.65 6.14 -1.74
CA VAL A 136 12.01 6.59 -2.07
C VAL A 136 13.12 6.06 -1.15
N ALA A 137 12.77 5.35 -0.07
CA ALA A 137 13.74 4.82 0.89
C ALA A 137 14.10 3.34 0.62
N GLY A 138 13.17 2.51 0.16
CA GLY A 138 13.41 1.09 -0.05
C GLY A 138 12.17 0.28 -0.40
N PHE A 139 12.38 -0.97 -0.81
CA PHE A 139 11.32 -1.95 -1.07
C PHE A 139 11.81 -3.37 -0.74
N TYR A 140 10.90 -4.24 -0.32
CA TYR A 140 11.14 -5.69 -0.22
C TYR A 140 10.74 -6.40 -1.52
N ASP A 141 11.66 -7.20 -2.06
CA ASP A 141 11.38 -8.03 -3.23
C ASP A 141 11.16 -9.49 -2.82
N ARG A 142 9.95 -9.98 -3.08
CA ARG A 142 9.50 -11.34 -2.78
C ARG A 142 10.16 -12.41 -3.64
N GLN A 143 10.66 -12.07 -4.82
CA GLN A 143 11.34 -13.04 -5.69
C GLN A 143 12.75 -13.29 -5.20
N THR A 144 13.48 -12.23 -4.87
CA THR A 144 14.87 -12.31 -4.39
C THR A 144 14.98 -12.47 -2.87
N LYS A 145 13.87 -12.27 -2.14
CA LYS A 145 13.78 -12.30 -0.68
C LYS A 145 14.72 -11.28 -0.01
N ALA A 146 14.92 -10.14 -0.67
CA ALA A 146 15.85 -9.10 -0.23
C ALA A 146 15.15 -7.76 -0.01
N LEU A 147 15.55 -7.07 1.05
CA LEU A 147 15.20 -5.67 1.29
C LEU A 147 16.22 -4.79 0.55
N THR A 148 15.78 -4.09 -0.49
CA THR A 148 16.61 -3.13 -1.23
C THR A 148 16.36 -1.74 -0.67
N VAL A 149 17.41 -1.05 -0.24
CA VAL A 149 17.34 0.27 0.38
C VAL A 149 18.23 1.23 -0.40
N ARG A 150 17.76 2.45 -0.62
CA ARG A 150 18.56 3.48 -1.27
C ARG A 150 19.56 4.07 -0.27
N ALA A 151 20.86 3.96 -0.58
CA ALA A 151 21.96 4.36 0.29
C ALA A 151 21.97 5.87 0.54
N ASN A 152 21.63 6.66 -0.48
CA ASN A 152 21.45 8.11 -0.38
C ASN A 152 19.98 8.43 -0.60
N VAL A 153 19.24 8.61 0.49
CA VAL A 153 17.82 8.99 0.41
C VAL A 153 17.71 10.38 -0.21
N PRO A 154 17.01 10.55 -1.35
CA PRO A 154 16.92 11.84 -2.03
C PRO A 154 16.18 12.86 -1.18
N ALA A 155 16.38 14.14 -1.46
CA ALA A 155 15.75 15.24 -0.72
C ALA A 155 14.22 15.12 -0.61
N SER A 156 13.57 14.51 -1.61
CA SER A 156 12.13 14.23 -1.62
C SER A 156 11.69 13.26 -0.52
N ALA A 157 12.49 12.24 -0.18
CA ALA A 157 12.23 11.37 0.96
C ALA A 157 12.87 11.88 2.26
N ALA A 158 13.99 12.59 2.17
CA ALA A 158 14.59 13.25 3.33
C ALA A 158 13.68 14.34 3.92
N ALA A 159 12.70 14.84 3.14
CA ALA A 159 11.65 15.72 3.63
C ALA A 159 10.81 15.10 4.76
N LEU A 160 10.76 13.76 4.86
CA LEU A 160 10.11 13.06 5.97
C LEU A 160 11.07 12.77 7.15
N GLY A 161 12.34 13.16 7.04
CA GLY A 161 13.38 12.90 8.03
C GLY A 161 13.66 11.41 8.25
N SER A 162 14.41 11.11 9.32
CA SER A 162 14.73 9.74 9.72
C SER A 162 13.49 8.90 10.05
N GLU A 163 12.44 9.52 10.58
CA GLU A 163 11.19 8.82 10.94
C GLU A 163 10.38 8.39 9.71
N GLY A 164 10.36 9.18 8.64
CA GLY A 164 9.76 8.74 7.38
C GLY A 164 10.48 7.56 6.75
N ILE A 165 11.81 7.59 6.78
CA ILE A 165 12.64 6.47 6.32
C ILE A 165 12.34 5.24 7.18
N ARG A 166 12.27 5.39 8.50
CA ARG A 166 11.91 4.32 9.44
C ARG A 166 10.54 3.73 9.14
N PHE A 167 9.54 4.57 8.84
CA PHE A 167 8.21 4.12 8.49
C PHE A 167 8.21 3.25 7.23
N VAL A 168 8.87 3.70 6.15
CA VAL A 168 8.99 2.90 4.92
C VAL A 168 9.72 1.59 5.21
N LEU A 169 10.85 1.63 5.91
CA LEU A 169 11.57 0.42 6.29
C LEU A 169 10.70 -0.54 7.11
N ALA A 170 9.92 -0.04 8.06
CA ALA A 170 9.04 -0.86 8.88
C ALA A 170 7.97 -1.56 8.03
N HIS A 171 7.38 -0.85 7.07
CA HIS A 171 6.42 -1.42 6.11
C HIS A 171 7.05 -2.57 5.30
N GLU A 172 8.24 -2.35 4.76
CA GLU A 172 8.94 -3.36 3.94
C GLU A 172 9.43 -4.55 4.77
N ILE A 173 9.87 -4.32 6.00
CA ILE A 173 10.26 -5.39 6.92
C ILE A 173 9.04 -6.21 7.34
N GLU A 174 7.88 -5.59 7.55
CA GLU A 174 6.63 -6.33 7.80
C GLU A 174 6.33 -7.30 6.65
N HIS A 175 6.43 -6.84 5.39
CA HIS A 175 6.27 -7.72 4.23
C HIS A 175 7.25 -8.89 4.26
N ALA A 176 8.51 -8.63 4.62
CA ALA A 176 9.52 -9.68 4.73
C ALA A 176 9.19 -10.70 5.84
N LEU A 177 8.76 -10.25 7.02
CA LEU A 177 8.35 -11.14 8.11
C LEU A 177 7.12 -11.96 7.72
N GLN A 178 6.13 -11.33 7.07
CA GLN A 178 4.92 -12.01 6.63
C GLN A 178 5.25 -13.13 5.64
N ASP A 179 6.11 -12.83 4.66
CA ASP A 179 6.55 -13.80 3.66
C ASP A 179 7.32 -14.97 4.30
N GLN A 180 8.18 -14.71 5.29
CA GLN A 180 8.86 -15.77 6.02
C GLN A 180 7.91 -16.68 6.80
N HIS A 181 6.91 -16.12 7.49
CA HIS A 181 6.05 -16.90 8.41
C HIS A 181 4.90 -17.61 7.73
N PHE A 182 4.29 -16.99 6.74
CA PHE A 182 3.05 -17.47 6.15
C PHE A 182 3.22 -17.94 4.72
N GLY A 183 4.33 -17.57 4.07
CA GLY A 183 4.43 -17.62 2.62
C GLY A 183 3.32 -16.78 1.97
N ILE A 184 3.20 -16.89 0.66
CA ILE A 184 2.04 -16.37 -0.05
C ILE A 184 1.52 -17.50 -0.94
N PRO A 185 0.25 -17.88 -0.82
CA PRO A 185 -0.34 -18.87 -1.71
C PRO A 185 -0.27 -18.38 -3.15
N ASP A 186 0.09 -19.27 -4.07
CA ASP A 186 0.07 -18.97 -5.49
C ASP A 186 -1.37 -18.97 -6.01
N LEU A 187 -2.07 -17.87 -5.75
CA LEU A 187 -3.47 -17.71 -6.14
C LEU A 187 -3.63 -17.84 -7.66
N ALA A 188 -2.60 -17.57 -8.47
CA ALA A 188 -2.68 -17.69 -9.92
C ALA A 188 -2.86 -19.14 -10.39
N ASN A 189 -2.43 -20.10 -9.57
CA ASN A 189 -2.60 -21.53 -9.81
C ASN A 189 -3.74 -22.14 -8.99
N GLU A 190 -4.46 -21.35 -8.18
CA GLU A 190 -5.67 -21.81 -7.52
C GLU A 190 -6.88 -21.72 -8.47
N PRO A 191 -7.48 -22.86 -8.85
CA PRO A 191 -8.55 -22.89 -9.86
C PRO A 191 -9.92 -22.49 -9.29
N ASP A 192 -10.06 -22.46 -7.96
CA ASP A 192 -11.31 -22.17 -7.28
C ASP A 192 -11.32 -20.73 -6.75
N ASP A 193 -12.29 -19.93 -7.20
CA ASP A 193 -12.41 -18.52 -6.84
C ASP A 193 -12.74 -18.32 -5.36
N ASP A 194 -13.51 -19.24 -4.75
CA ASP A 194 -13.83 -19.18 -3.32
C ASP A 194 -12.58 -19.46 -2.47
N THR A 195 -11.77 -20.43 -2.88
CA THR A 195 -10.47 -20.74 -2.25
C THR A 195 -9.47 -19.58 -2.43
N ARG A 196 -9.56 -18.82 -3.51
CA ARG A 196 -8.75 -17.60 -3.70
C ARG A 196 -9.16 -16.43 -2.79
N LEU A 197 -10.37 -16.44 -2.24
CA LEU A 197 -10.92 -15.39 -1.39
C LEU A 197 -10.89 -15.73 0.12
N ALA A 198 -10.68 -17.00 0.46
CA ALA A 198 -10.62 -17.53 1.83
C ALA A 198 -9.26 -17.27 2.51
#